data_AF-A0A5A7SIM2-F1
#
_entry.id   AF-A0A5A7SIM2-F1
#
_cell.length_a   1.000
_cell.length_b   1.000
_cell.length_c   1.000
_cell.angle_alpha   90.00
_cell.angle_beta   90.00
_cell.angle_gamma   90.00
#
_symmetry.space_group_name_H-M   'P 1'
#
loop_
_entity.id
_entity.type
_entity.pdbx_description
1 polymer ?
#
loop_
_entity_poly.entity_id
_entity_poly.type
_entity_poly.pdbx_seq_one_letter_code
_entity_poly.pdbx_strand_id
1 'polypeptide(L)'
;MYNKLEVCMFYLLQPLAPTQDECLIVLSHDGTVIHLLSYQECRAMYPHYKKIAVRKEIQNETDRATDRSKQISSVPIHLSIYSPNVVNFTLIDLPGLTKVAVEGEPESIVQEIEMVPNCIILAISPTNQDLAKSDTIKISREVDPTRERTFGVLTKIDPMDKGTDVVDVGVVDRSQADINKNVDMIATRRREHEYFASTPKYKHHAHRMGSEHLAKVLSKHLETVIKSKIPGIQNLINKTISELEFELSRLGRPVANDAWGKLYMIMEICRAFHQNFKEHLDGVCPGGDKIYNVFDDELLTALKRLQFDRQLSMENVKKLITEANGYQPHLIAPEQGYLRLTESTLVTIRGPTEACVDAVHAILKDLVHKAMGETLVCS
;
A
#
# COMPACT_ATOMS: atom_id res chain seq x y z
N MET A 1 -0.48 32.58 -36.97
CA MET A 1 0.75 32.44 -36.17
C MET A 1 0.42 31.58 -34.97
N TYR A 2 0.87 30.33 -34.88
CA TYR A 2 1.19 29.69 -33.60
C TYR A 2 2.20 28.58 -33.88
N ASN A 3 3.43 28.80 -33.42
CA ASN A 3 4.37 27.74 -33.15
C ASN A 3 3.87 27.06 -31.87
N LYS A 4 3.02 26.05 -31.99
CA LYS A 4 2.71 25.18 -30.85
C LYS A 4 3.75 24.08 -30.84
N LEU A 5 4.67 24.13 -29.87
CA LEU A 5 5.33 22.93 -29.38
C LEU A 5 4.28 22.19 -28.55
N GLU A 6 3.97 20.93 -28.87
CA GLU A 6 3.02 20.13 -28.09
C GLU A 6 3.83 19.21 -27.18
N VAL A 7 3.61 19.29 -25.86
CA VAL A 7 4.09 18.27 -24.93
C VAL A 7 2.91 17.33 -24.71
N CYS A 8 2.98 16.13 -25.29
CA CYS A 8 1.98 15.10 -25.02
C CYS A 8 2.48 14.23 -23.88
N MET A 9 1.74 14.21 -22.79
CA MET A 9 1.96 13.28 -21.68
C MET A 9 1.04 12.08 -21.80
N PHE A 10 1.60 10.90 -21.56
CA PHE A 10 0.98 9.60 -21.79
C PHE A 10 0.92 8.80 -20.50
N TYR A 11 -0.27 8.51 -19.95
CA TYR A 11 -0.41 7.67 -18.75
C TYR A 11 -1.45 6.55 -18.93
N LEU A 12 -1.20 5.43 -18.27
CA LEU A 12 -2.19 4.39 -18.03
C LEU A 12 -2.83 4.62 -16.65
N LEU A 13 -4.10 5.03 -16.64
CA LEU A 13 -4.98 4.88 -15.48
C LEU A 13 -6.06 3.84 -15.83
N GLN A 14 -6.41 3.01 -14.84
CA GLN A 14 -7.52 2.06 -14.94
C GLN A 14 -8.85 2.80 -15.14
N PRO A 15 -9.76 2.29 -15.97
CA PRO A 15 -11.17 2.60 -15.79
C PRO A 15 -11.91 1.37 -15.26
N LEU A 16 -12.72 1.60 -14.24
CA LEU A 16 -13.99 0.90 -14.09
C LEU A 16 -14.81 1.22 -15.35
N ALA A 17 -14.90 0.27 -16.28
CA ALA A 17 -15.72 0.39 -17.48
C ALA A 17 -17.17 -0.02 -17.18
N PRO A 18 -18.18 0.66 -17.75
CA PRO A 18 -19.48 0.04 -17.95
C PRO A 18 -19.34 -1.06 -19.00
N THR A 19 -20.09 -2.14 -18.79
CA THR A 19 -20.17 -3.29 -19.69
C THR A 19 -20.84 -2.95 -21.02
N GLN A 20 -20.23 -3.40 -22.13
CA GLN A 20 -20.75 -3.59 -23.50
C GLN A 20 -20.62 -2.45 -24.55
N ASP A 21 -19.88 -2.76 -25.62
CA ASP A 21 -20.02 -2.48 -27.06
C ASP A 21 -20.44 -1.09 -27.61
N GLU A 22 -20.49 -0.03 -26.81
CA GLU A 22 -20.99 1.27 -27.27
C GLU A 22 -19.91 2.37 -27.32
N CYS A 23 -19.91 3.15 -28.42
CA CYS A 23 -19.02 4.31 -28.54
C CYS A 23 -19.67 5.54 -27.90
N LEU A 24 -19.09 6.00 -26.78
CA LEU A 24 -19.54 7.14 -26.00
C LEU A 24 -18.45 8.24 -26.03
N ILE A 25 -18.85 9.50 -26.16
CA ILE A 25 -17.93 10.63 -25.95
C ILE A 25 -18.50 11.51 -24.84
N VAL A 26 -17.69 11.73 -23.81
CA VAL A 26 -18.00 12.62 -22.69
C VAL A 26 -16.96 13.73 -22.67
N LEU A 27 -17.43 14.97 -22.73
CA LEU A 27 -16.61 16.15 -22.47
C LEU A 27 -17.02 16.73 -21.12
N SER A 28 -16.05 16.91 -20.22
CA SER A 28 -16.26 17.55 -18.93
C SER A 28 -15.21 18.59 -18.62
N HIS A 29 -15.60 19.58 -17.82
CA HIS A 29 -14.74 20.63 -17.29
C HIS A 29 -15.16 20.88 -15.84
N ASP A 30 -14.18 20.93 -14.94
CA ASP A 30 -14.39 21.14 -13.50
C ASP A 30 -15.45 20.18 -12.90
N GLY A 31 -15.36 18.89 -13.25
CA GLY A 31 -16.29 17.85 -12.81
C GLY A 31 -17.70 17.91 -13.42
N THR A 32 -18.02 18.93 -14.22
CA THR A 32 -19.32 19.09 -14.88
C THR A 32 -19.28 18.54 -16.29
N VAL A 33 -20.23 17.67 -16.65
CA VAL A 33 -20.39 17.18 -18.03
C VAL A 33 -20.96 18.29 -18.91
N ILE A 34 -20.17 18.72 -19.90
CA ILE A 34 -20.54 19.78 -20.84
C ILE A 34 -21.24 19.18 -22.06
N HIS A 35 -20.72 18.05 -22.56
CA HIS A 35 -21.21 17.44 -23.78
C HIS A 35 -21.21 15.92 -23.65
N LEU A 36 -22.35 15.31 -23.99
CA LEU A 36 -22.52 13.86 -24.04
C LEU A 36 -23.02 13.49 -25.44
N LEU A 37 -22.27 12.68 -26.17
CA LEU A 37 -22.73 12.09 -27.42
C LEU A 37 -23.03 10.62 -27.19
N SER A 38 -24.32 10.27 -27.19
CA SER A 38 -24.79 8.90 -27.04
C SER A 38 -24.53 8.08 -28.32
N TYR A 39 -24.65 6.75 -28.21
CA TYR A 39 -24.49 5.82 -29.34
C TYR A 39 -25.44 6.13 -30.51
N GLN A 40 -26.71 6.48 -30.23
CA GLN A 40 -27.71 6.75 -31.26
C GLN A 40 -27.38 8.01 -32.07
N GLU A 41 -26.90 9.05 -31.41
CA GLU A 41 -26.44 10.29 -32.06
C GLU A 41 -25.12 10.08 -32.80
N CYS A 42 -24.21 9.25 -32.25
CA CYS A 42 -22.97 8.86 -32.91
C CYS A 42 -23.20 8.03 -34.18
N ARG A 43 -24.27 7.23 -34.25
CA ARG A 43 -24.61 6.39 -35.41
C ARG A 43 -25.32 7.17 -36.51
N ALA A 44 -26.19 8.11 -36.15
CA ALA A 44 -26.93 8.95 -37.11
C ALA A 44 -26.06 9.98 -37.83
N MET A 45 -24.87 10.25 -37.29
CA MET A 45 -23.98 11.32 -37.73
C MET A 45 -22.80 10.74 -38.53
N TYR A 46 -22.54 11.27 -39.74
CA TYR A 46 -21.38 10.83 -40.54
C TYR A 46 -20.07 10.99 -39.74
N PRO A 47 -19.09 10.08 -39.87
CA PRO A 47 -17.84 10.10 -39.08
C PRO A 47 -17.07 11.43 -39.11
N HIS A 48 -17.17 12.17 -40.21
CA HIS A 48 -16.59 13.51 -40.34
C HIS A 48 -17.27 14.55 -39.46
N TYR A 49 -18.58 14.48 -39.32
CA TYR A 49 -19.39 15.44 -38.57
C TYR A 49 -19.19 15.27 -37.05
N LYS A 50 -18.98 14.04 -36.58
CA LYS A 50 -18.61 13.72 -35.18
C LYS A 50 -17.29 14.38 -34.74
N LYS A 51 -16.25 14.32 -35.59
CA LYS A 51 -14.94 14.96 -35.31
C LYS A 51 -15.03 16.48 -35.29
N ILE A 52 -15.83 17.06 -36.20
CA ILE A 52 -16.03 18.51 -36.30
C ILE A 52 -16.79 19.03 -35.07
N ALA A 53 -17.83 18.31 -34.62
CA ALA A 53 -18.60 18.68 -33.44
C ALA A 53 -17.75 18.70 -32.16
N VAL A 54 -17.02 17.61 -31.87
CA VAL A 54 -16.16 17.52 -30.68
C VAL A 54 -15.08 18.60 -30.69
N ARG A 55 -14.42 18.82 -31.84
CA ARG A 55 -13.40 19.88 -31.97
C ARG A 55 -13.99 21.26 -31.73
N LYS A 56 -15.18 21.55 -32.26
CA LYS A 56 -15.86 22.82 -32.06
C LYS A 56 -16.21 23.02 -30.58
N GLU A 57 -16.62 21.96 -29.89
CA GLU A 57 -16.96 22.04 -28.48
C GLU A 57 -15.74 22.29 -27.58
N ILE A 58 -14.61 21.62 -27.86
CA ILE A 58 -13.35 21.91 -27.19
C ILE A 58 -12.97 23.39 -27.39
N GLN A 59 -13.13 23.92 -28.61
CA GLN A 59 -12.87 25.34 -28.88
C GLN A 59 -13.82 26.25 -28.11
N ASN A 60 -15.11 25.94 -28.06
CA ASN A 60 -16.11 26.72 -27.33
C ASN A 60 -15.78 26.76 -25.83
N GLU A 61 -15.43 25.62 -25.22
CA GLU A 61 -15.08 25.58 -23.79
C GLU A 61 -13.74 26.27 -23.52
N THR A 62 -12.76 26.12 -24.41
CA THR A 62 -11.50 26.87 -24.32
C THR A 62 -11.76 28.38 -24.36
N ASP A 63 -12.60 28.84 -25.28
CA ASP A 63 -12.99 30.24 -25.42
C ASP A 63 -13.77 30.73 -24.18
N ARG A 64 -14.58 29.87 -23.56
CA ARG A 64 -15.35 30.18 -22.35
C ARG A 64 -14.46 30.30 -21.11
N ALA A 65 -13.48 29.40 -20.96
CA ALA A 65 -12.54 29.41 -19.85
C ALA A 65 -11.50 30.54 -19.93
N THR A 66 -11.27 31.09 -21.12
CA THR A 66 -10.25 32.13 -21.37
C THR A 66 -10.85 33.51 -21.69
N ASP A 67 -12.18 33.67 -21.59
CA ASP A 67 -12.92 34.88 -21.99
C ASP A 67 -12.58 35.37 -23.40
N ARG A 68 -12.31 34.44 -24.33
CA ARG A 68 -11.83 34.71 -25.71
C ARG A 68 -10.56 35.56 -25.78
N SER A 69 -9.83 35.67 -24.68
CA SER A 69 -8.51 36.26 -24.63
C SER A 69 -7.47 35.26 -25.16
N LYS A 70 -6.22 35.70 -25.32
CA LYS A 70 -5.10 34.81 -25.68
C LYS A 70 -4.44 34.18 -24.44
N GLN A 71 -5.08 34.27 -23.27
CA GLN A 71 -4.55 33.73 -22.02
C GLN A 71 -4.76 32.21 -21.95
N ILE A 72 -3.94 31.56 -21.13
CA ILE A 72 -4.02 30.12 -20.88
C ILE A 72 -4.79 29.92 -19.58
N SER A 73 -5.77 29.01 -19.59
CA SER A 73 -6.45 28.56 -18.37
C SER A 73 -5.65 27.41 -17.74
N SER A 74 -5.52 27.43 -16.41
CA SER A 74 -4.93 26.33 -15.64
C SER A 74 -5.91 25.18 -15.37
N VAL A 75 -7.19 25.33 -15.77
CA VAL A 75 -8.21 24.31 -15.55
C VAL A 75 -8.27 23.37 -16.77
N PRO A 76 -8.02 22.07 -16.61
CA PRO A 76 -8.00 21.13 -17.73
C PRO A 76 -9.40 20.86 -18.29
N ILE A 77 -9.44 20.47 -19.57
CA ILE A 77 -10.64 19.95 -20.23
C ILE A 77 -10.48 18.43 -20.33
N HIS A 78 -11.43 17.68 -19.77
CA HIS A 78 -11.42 16.23 -19.80
C HIS A 78 -12.27 15.71 -20.96
N LEU A 79 -11.64 14.93 -21.84
CA LEU A 79 -12.31 14.26 -22.95
C LEU A 79 -12.17 12.74 -22.79
N SER A 80 -13.29 12.08 -22.49
CA SER A 80 -13.35 10.61 -22.41
C SER A 80 -13.98 10.06 -23.68
N ILE A 81 -13.21 9.24 -24.41
CA ILE A 81 -13.66 8.56 -25.64
C ILE A 81 -13.70 7.06 -25.35
N TYR A 82 -14.89 6.47 -25.46
CA TYR A 82 -15.09 5.03 -25.32
C TYR A 82 -15.27 4.43 -26.71
N SER A 83 -14.56 3.34 -27.00
CA SER A 83 -14.71 2.58 -28.23
C SER A 83 -14.20 1.13 -28.03
N PRO A 84 -14.85 0.13 -28.64
CA PRO A 84 -14.35 -1.26 -28.58
C PRO A 84 -13.02 -1.46 -29.33
N ASN A 85 -12.62 -0.49 -30.17
CA ASN A 85 -11.43 -0.57 -31.00
C ASN A 85 -10.24 0.23 -30.43
N VAL A 86 -10.37 0.78 -29.21
CA VAL A 86 -9.30 1.56 -28.57
C VAL A 86 -8.95 0.96 -27.22
N VAL A 87 -7.69 1.06 -26.85
CA VAL A 87 -7.21 0.68 -25.52
C VAL A 87 -7.47 1.81 -24.53
N ASN A 88 -7.65 1.47 -23.26
CA ASN A 88 -7.77 2.46 -22.19
C ASN A 88 -6.46 3.22 -22.06
N PHE A 89 -6.49 4.51 -22.37
CA PHE A 89 -5.29 5.31 -22.50
C PHE A 89 -5.58 6.80 -22.22
N THR A 90 -4.72 7.48 -21.45
CA THR A 90 -4.85 8.90 -21.16
C THR A 90 -3.80 9.70 -21.92
N LEU A 91 -4.27 10.62 -22.77
CA LEU A 91 -3.44 11.60 -23.47
C LEU A 91 -3.69 12.97 -22.84
N ILE A 92 -2.63 13.67 -22.47
CA ILE A 92 -2.67 15.05 -22.01
C ILE A 92 -1.99 15.90 -23.07
N ASP A 93 -2.72 16.86 -23.64
CA ASP A 93 -2.21 17.86 -24.57
C ASP A 93 -1.93 19.15 -23.79
N LEU A 94 -0.66 19.53 -23.65
CA LEU A 94 -0.26 20.74 -22.94
C LEU A 94 -0.23 21.95 -23.87
N PRO A 95 -0.53 23.16 -23.37
CA PRO A 95 -0.41 24.38 -24.16
C PRO A 95 1.03 24.57 -24.66
N GLY A 96 1.16 25.07 -25.89
CA GLY A 96 2.48 25.21 -26.49
C GLY A 96 3.27 26.39 -25.95
N LEU A 97 4.55 26.15 -25.65
CA LEU A 97 5.47 27.12 -25.07
C LEU A 97 5.64 28.33 -25.99
N THR A 98 5.29 29.53 -25.51
CA THR A 98 5.51 30.78 -26.26
C THR A 98 6.74 31.53 -25.75
N LYS A 99 7.50 32.16 -26.66
CA LYS A 99 8.73 32.91 -26.31
C LYS A 99 8.47 34.24 -25.60
N VAL A 100 7.24 34.76 -25.71
CA VAL A 100 6.81 35.94 -24.96
C VAL A 100 6.10 35.40 -23.73
N ALA A 101 6.91 34.85 -22.81
CA ALA A 101 6.40 34.35 -21.55
C ALA A 101 5.62 35.47 -20.87
N VAL A 102 4.35 35.20 -20.56
CA VAL A 102 3.74 35.88 -19.42
C VAL A 102 4.51 35.38 -18.20
N GLU A 103 4.97 36.25 -17.31
CA GLU A 103 5.79 35.87 -16.15
C GLU A 103 5.13 34.68 -15.40
N GLY A 104 5.84 33.54 -15.30
CA GLY A 104 5.40 32.33 -14.57
C GLY A 104 5.05 31.07 -15.40
N GLU A 105 5.03 31.14 -16.74
CA GLU A 105 4.57 30.04 -17.61
C GLU A 105 5.39 28.72 -17.57
N PRO A 106 6.75 28.71 -17.55
CA PRO A 106 7.51 27.46 -17.65
C PRO A 106 7.62 26.66 -16.34
N GLU A 107 7.60 27.31 -15.18
CA GLU A 107 7.76 26.62 -13.88
C GLU A 107 6.55 25.72 -13.54
N SER A 108 5.33 26.13 -13.94
CA SER A 108 4.11 25.33 -13.75
C SER A 108 4.13 24.02 -14.55
N ILE A 109 4.59 24.06 -15.80
CA ILE A 109 4.59 22.88 -16.69
C ILE A 109 5.60 21.84 -16.21
N VAL A 110 6.77 22.27 -15.74
CA VAL A 110 7.77 21.37 -15.15
C VAL A 110 7.19 20.66 -13.94
N GLN A 111 6.55 21.40 -13.02
CA GLN A 111 5.91 20.84 -11.83
C GLN A 111 4.79 19.85 -12.20
N GLU A 112 3.94 20.17 -13.18
CA GLU A 112 2.89 19.26 -13.65
C GLU A 112 3.45 17.95 -14.22
N ILE A 113 4.57 18.00 -14.95
CA ILE A 113 5.22 16.80 -15.51
C ILE A 113 5.93 15.97 -14.41
N GLU A 114 6.52 16.62 -13.41
CA GLU A 114 7.14 15.95 -12.26
C GLU A 114 6.12 15.25 -11.37
N MET A 115 4.94 15.85 -11.17
CA MET A 115 3.87 15.32 -10.33
C MET A 115 3.34 13.97 -10.81
N VAL A 116 3.62 13.58 -12.06
CA VAL A 116 3.09 12.36 -12.63
C VAL A 116 4.26 11.48 -13.14
N PRO A 117 4.83 10.60 -12.30
CA PRO A 117 6.12 9.94 -12.57
C PRO A 117 6.07 8.81 -13.61
N ASN A 118 4.88 8.28 -13.94
CA ASN A 118 4.71 7.15 -14.85
C ASN A 118 4.23 7.54 -16.27
N CYS A 119 4.79 8.60 -16.88
CA CYS A 119 4.45 8.96 -18.27
C CYS A 119 5.47 8.53 -19.28
N ILE A 120 5.02 8.52 -20.54
CA ILE A 120 5.86 8.83 -21.68
C ILE A 120 5.71 10.32 -22.05
N ILE A 121 6.84 11.01 -22.26
CA ILE A 121 6.91 12.41 -22.67
C ILE A 121 7.20 12.45 -24.18
N LEU A 122 6.33 13.08 -24.96
CA LEU A 122 6.63 13.42 -26.35
C LEU A 122 7.16 14.84 -26.46
N ALA A 123 8.44 14.96 -26.79
CA ALA A 123 9.10 16.22 -27.05
C ALA A 123 8.95 16.62 -28.53
N ILE A 124 7.84 17.29 -28.88
CA ILE A 124 7.54 17.66 -30.27
C ILE A 124 8.26 18.97 -30.63
N SER A 125 9.14 18.92 -31.63
CA SER A 125 9.90 20.08 -32.11
C SER A 125 9.80 20.21 -33.64
N PRO A 126 9.57 21.42 -34.19
CA PRO A 126 9.59 21.60 -35.63
C PRO A 126 11.03 21.55 -36.15
N THR A 127 11.22 20.93 -37.31
CA THR A 127 12.55 20.69 -37.89
C THR A 127 13.23 21.98 -38.35
N ASN A 128 12.48 23.06 -38.60
CA ASN A 128 13.01 24.35 -39.02
C ASN A 128 13.71 25.17 -37.91
N GLN A 129 13.75 24.67 -36.67
CA GLN A 129 14.43 25.31 -35.55
C GLN A 129 15.64 24.47 -35.12
N ASP A 130 16.66 25.14 -34.58
CA ASP A 130 17.80 24.47 -33.96
C ASP A 130 17.32 23.62 -32.78
N LEU A 131 17.49 22.30 -32.89
CA LEU A 131 17.07 21.31 -31.90
C LEU A 131 17.68 21.61 -30.51
N ALA A 132 18.92 22.10 -30.48
CA ALA A 132 19.63 22.45 -29.25
C ALA A 132 18.99 23.65 -28.53
N LYS A 133 18.18 24.45 -29.22
CA LYS A 133 17.45 25.61 -28.68
C LYS A 133 15.97 25.33 -28.42
N SER A 134 15.48 24.11 -28.69
CA SER A 134 14.08 23.76 -28.44
C SER A 134 13.77 23.74 -26.93
N ASP A 135 12.80 24.54 -26.51
CA ASP A 135 12.43 24.66 -25.10
C ASP A 135 11.77 23.37 -24.58
N THR A 136 11.05 22.64 -25.43
CA THR A 136 10.48 21.34 -25.07
C THR A 136 11.56 20.30 -24.77
N ILE A 137 12.70 20.32 -25.49
CA ILE A 137 13.81 19.40 -25.24
C ILE A 137 14.58 19.80 -23.98
N LYS A 138 14.65 21.09 -23.65
CA LYS A 138 15.24 21.56 -22.39
C LYS A 138 14.40 21.09 -21.20
N ILE A 139 13.10 21.36 -21.24
CA ILE A 139 12.15 20.95 -20.18
C ILE A 139 12.14 19.43 -20.02
N SER A 140 12.11 18.67 -21.12
CA SER A 140 12.13 17.22 -21.03
C SER A 140 13.43 16.67 -20.40
N ARG A 141 14.57 17.34 -20.61
CA ARG A 141 15.85 16.95 -19.98
C ARG A 141 15.92 17.30 -18.50
N GLU A 142 15.18 18.31 -18.07
CA GLU A 142 15.09 18.69 -16.66
C GLU A 142 14.32 17.62 -15.86
N VAL A 143 13.18 17.17 -16.40
CA VAL A 143 12.30 16.16 -15.76
C VAL A 143 12.69 14.71 -16.04
N ASP A 144 13.48 14.45 -17.10
CA ASP A 144 13.98 13.12 -17.48
C ASP A 144 15.41 13.22 -18.04
N PRO A 145 16.43 13.43 -17.17
CA PRO A 145 17.83 13.55 -17.59
C PRO A 145 18.37 12.29 -18.26
N THR A 146 17.88 11.12 -17.88
CA THR A 146 18.30 9.80 -18.42
C THR A 146 17.64 9.47 -19.76
N ARG A 147 16.58 10.22 -20.15
CA ARG A 147 15.78 10.00 -21.37
C ARG A 147 15.13 8.62 -21.43
N GLU A 148 14.79 8.06 -20.27
CA GLU A 148 14.17 6.75 -20.20
C GLU A 148 12.72 6.77 -20.65
N ARG A 149 12.05 7.93 -20.54
CA ARG A 149 10.64 8.11 -20.85
C ARG A 149 10.35 9.22 -21.87
N THR A 150 11.38 9.83 -22.45
CA THR A 150 11.26 10.95 -23.39
C THR A 150 11.53 10.54 -24.83
N PHE A 151 10.60 10.86 -25.74
CA PHE A 151 10.74 10.66 -27.18
C PHE A 151 10.75 11.98 -27.93
N GLY A 152 11.80 12.26 -28.69
CA GLY A 152 11.86 13.39 -29.62
C GLY A 152 11.05 13.11 -30.88
N VAL A 153 10.13 14.00 -31.21
CA VAL A 153 9.31 13.93 -32.43
C VAL A 153 9.56 15.18 -33.26
N LEU A 154 10.03 14.98 -34.49
CA LEU A 154 10.28 16.07 -35.42
C LEU A 154 9.08 16.27 -36.33
N THR A 155 8.51 17.47 -36.32
CA THR A 155 7.40 17.87 -37.20
C THR A 155 7.87 18.88 -38.24
N LYS A 156 7.04 19.18 -39.24
CA LYS A 156 7.35 20.17 -40.31
C LYS A 156 8.70 19.87 -40.97
N ILE A 157 8.90 18.62 -41.39
CA ILE A 157 10.11 18.14 -42.06
C ILE A 157 10.06 18.61 -43.52
N ASP A 158 10.24 19.91 -43.72
CA ASP A 158 10.58 20.47 -45.02
C ASP A 158 12.02 20.06 -45.37
N PRO A 159 12.46 20.12 -46.64
CA PRO A 159 13.80 19.68 -47.02
C PRO A 159 14.88 20.52 -46.31
N MET A 160 15.38 20.00 -45.18
CA MET A 160 16.47 20.58 -44.40
C MET A 160 17.83 20.34 -45.03
N ASP A 161 18.77 21.26 -44.77
CA ASP A 161 20.19 21.09 -45.09
C ASP A 161 20.89 20.06 -44.22
N LYS A 162 22.00 19.52 -44.75
CA LYS A 162 22.75 18.37 -44.21
C LYS A 162 23.30 18.67 -42.81
N GLY A 163 23.07 17.80 -41.83
CA GLY A 163 23.93 17.76 -40.63
C GLY A 163 23.34 17.34 -39.27
N THR A 164 22.04 17.04 -39.14
CA THR A 164 21.47 16.71 -37.81
C THR A 164 21.32 15.20 -37.61
N ASP A 165 21.94 14.67 -36.56
CA ASP A 165 21.90 13.26 -36.19
C ASP A 165 20.48 12.74 -35.89
N VAL A 166 20.21 11.51 -36.33
CA VAL A 166 18.88 10.87 -36.33
C VAL A 166 18.69 10.03 -35.07
N VAL A 167 18.30 10.67 -33.97
CA VAL A 167 17.73 9.98 -32.79
C VAL A 167 16.22 10.21 -32.68
N ASP A 168 15.66 11.12 -33.48
CA ASP A 168 14.25 11.55 -33.41
C ASP A 168 13.38 10.94 -34.51
N VAL A 169 12.11 10.64 -34.19
CA VAL A 169 11.14 10.14 -35.17
C VAL A 169 10.50 11.32 -35.90
N GLY A 170 10.69 11.37 -37.21
CA GLY A 170 10.09 12.38 -38.06
C GLY A 170 8.66 12.03 -38.47
N VAL A 171 7.73 12.97 -38.32
CA VAL A 171 6.33 12.85 -38.74
C VAL A 171 5.99 13.95 -39.75
N VAL A 172 5.27 13.59 -40.81
CA VAL A 172 4.74 14.53 -41.80
C VAL A 172 3.24 14.69 -41.59
N ASP A 173 2.87 15.85 -41.07
CA ASP A 173 1.48 16.20 -40.80
C ASP A 173 0.76 16.82 -42.00
N ARG A 174 -0.54 17.00 -41.87
CA ARG A 174 -1.35 17.77 -42.82
C ARG A 174 -0.96 19.23 -42.79
N SER A 175 -0.74 19.83 -43.97
CA SER A 175 -0.57 21.28 -44.08
C SER A 175 -1.88 22.02 -43.75
N GLN A 176 -1.80 23.33 -43.50
CA GLN A 176 -3.01 24.14 -43.29
C GLN A 176 -3.96 24.08 -44.49
N ALA A 177 -3.41 23.96 -45.71
CA ALA A 177 -4.20 23.79 -46.92
C ALA A 177 -4.90 22.42 -46.97
N ASP A 178 -4.23 21.33 -46.53
CA ASP A 178 -4.83 20.00 -46.42
C ASP A 178 -5.92 19.94 -45.36
N ILE A 179 -5.73 20.64 -44.23
CA ILE A 179 -6.73 20.75 -43.16
C ILE A 179 -7.97 21.47 -43.69
N ASN A 180 -7.79 22.61 -44.38
CA ASN A 180 -8.89 23.37 -44.97
C ASN A 180 -9.64 22.57 -46.06
N LYS A 181 -8.94 21.69 -46.76
CA LYS A 181 -9.51 20.78 -47.77
C LYS A 181 -10.07 19.47 -47.18
N ASN A 182 -10.04 19.30 -45.86
CA ASN A 182 -10.47 18.08 -45.16
C ASN A 182 -9.87 16.80 -45.74
N VAL A 183 -8.57 16.82 -46.09
CA VAL A 183 -7.90 15.63 -46.63
C VAL A 183 -7.95 14.50 -45.60
N ASP A 184 -8.29 13.30 -46.09
CA ASP A 184 -8.43 12.11 -45.28
C ASP A 184 -7.10 11.67 -44.64
N MET A 185 -7.20 11.06 -43.46
CA MET A 185 -6.05 10.59 -42.69
C MET A 185 -5.35 9.41 -43.35
N ILE A 186 -6.08 8.52 -44.04
CA ILE A 186 -5.48 7.37 -44.75
C ILE A 186 -4.65 7.87 -45.92
N ALA A 187 -5.21 8.81 -46.70
CA ALA A 187 -4.49 9.46 -47.80
C ALA A 187 -3.25 10.22 -47.30
N THR A 188 -3.33 10.85 -46.12
CA THR A 188 -2.19 11.55 -45.51
C THR A 188 -1.08 10.58 -45.10
N ARG A 189 -1.41 9.46 -44.45
CA ARG A 189 -0.42 8.42 -44.08
C ARG A 189 0.25 7.81 -45.30
N ARG A 190 -0.49 7.60 -46.39
CA ARG A 190 0.10 7.10 -47.65
C ARG A 190 1.09 8.11 -48.24
N ARG A 191 0.73 9.40 -48.28
CA ARG A 191 1.64 10.46 -48.72
C ARG A 191 2.88 10.57 -47.84
N GLU A 192 2.73 10.44 -46.52
CA GLU A 192 3.85 10.42 -45.56
C GLU A 192 4.82 9.26 -45.88
N HIS A 193 4.29 8.05 -46.09
CA HIS A 193 5.11 6.89 -46.44
C HIS A 193 5.84 7.08 -47.78
N GLU A 194 5.13 7.56 -48.81
CA GLU A 194 5.69 7.87 -50.12
C GLU A 194 6.77 8.97 -50.03
N TYR A 195 6.57 9.99 -49.18
CA TYR A 195 7.53 11.08 -48.95
C TYR A 195 8.85 10.56 -48.39
N PHE A 196 8.81 9.74 -47.33
CA PHE A 196 10.03 9.18 -46.74
C PHE A 196 10.70 8.15 -47.65
N ALA A 197 9.93 7.41 -48.45
CA ALA A 197 10.47 6.42 -49.40
C ALA A 197 11.12 7.08 -50.64
N SER A 198 10.57 8.20 -51.12
CA SER A 198 11.03 8.89 -52.33
C SER A 198 12.14 9.92 -52.08
N THR A 199 12.18 10.52 -50.89
CA THR A 199 13.15 11.58 -50.56
C THR A 199 14.56 11.01 -50.33
N PRO A 200 15.58 11.34 -51.16
CA PRO A 200 16.92 10.73 -51.06
C PRO A 200 17.59 10.88 -49.69
N LYS A 201 17.33 11.99 -48.99
CA LYS A 201 17.88 12.29 -47.65
C LYS A 201 17.34 11.36 -46.55
N TYR A 202 16.06 10.96 -46.64
CA TYR A 202 15.38 10.17 -45.61
C TYR A 202 15.17 8.71 -46.00
N LYS A 203 15.40 8.36 -47.27
CA LYS A 203 15.20 7.00 -47.81
C LYS A 203 15.88 5.91 -46.99
N HIS A 204 17.10 6.15 -46.50
CA HIS A 204 17.83 5.20 -45.65
C HIS A 204 17.22 5.05 -44.25
N HIS A 205 16.45 6.03 -43.78
CA HIS A 205 15.77 6.05 -42.49
C HIS A 205 14.25 5.84 -42.59
N ALA A 206 13.70 5.63 -43.79
CA ALA A 206 12.25 5.56 -44.01
C ALA A 206 11.53 4.51 -43.13
N HIS A 207 12.22 3.42 -42.78
CA HIS A 207 11.70 2.38 -41.88
C HIS A 207 11.58 2.80 -40.40
N ARG A 208 12.28 3.87 -40.00
CA ARG A 208 12.28 4.48 -38.65
C ARG A 208 11.52 5.80 -38.59
N MET A 209 10.85 6.19 -39.67
CA MET A 209 10.16 7.46 -39.80
C MET A 209 8.66 7.25 -40.01
N GLY A 210 7.90 8.30 -39.72
CA GLY A 210 6.46 8.38 -39.93
C GLY A 210 5.61 8.07 -38.70
N SER A 211 4.37 8.52 -38.78
CA SER A 211 3.37 8.37 -37.70
C SER A 211 3.11 6.91 -37.31
N GLU A 212 3.14 5.97 -38.26
CA GLU A 212 2.95 4.54 -37.98
C GLU A 212 4.13 3.94 -37.21
N HIS A 213 5.36 4.34 -37.54
CA HIS A 213 6.55 3.90 -36.81
C HIS A 213 6.54 4.45 -35.38
N LEU A 214 6.22 5.74 -35.22
CA LEU A 214 6.08 6.37 -33.91
C LEU A 214 5.08 5.60 -33.03
N ALA A 215 3.90 5.28 -33.57
CA ALA A 215 2.89 4.51 -32.84
C ALA A 215 3.39 3.13 -32.41
N LYS A 216 4.12 2.42 -33.28
CA LYS A 216 4.72 1.11 -32.93
C LYS A 216 5.78 1.22 -31.83
N VAL A 217 6.64 2.24 -31.90
CA VAL A 217 7.69 2.50 -30.90
C VAL A 217 7.07 2.81 -29.54
N LEU A 218 6.08 3.69 -29.49
CA LEU A 218 5.38 4.05 -28.26
C LEU A 218 4.66 2.84 -27.65
N SER A 219 3.96 2.04 -28.45
CA SER A 219 3.30 0.82 -27.99
C SER A 219 4.29 -0.19 -27.39
N LYS A 220 5.44 -0.42 -28.05
CA LYS A 220 6.48 -1.32 -27.56
C LYS A 220 7.12 -0.81 -26.27
N HIS A 221 7.33 0.50 -26.18
CA HIS A 221 7.88 1.11 -24.97
C HIS A 221 6.90 0.97 -23.80
N LEU A 222 5.61 1.27 -24.02
CA LEU A 222 4.57 1.10 -23.02
C LEU A 222 4.49 -0.35 -22.53
N GLU A 223 4.52 -1.32 -23.43
CA GLU A 223 4.57 -2.75 -23.08
C GLU A 223 5.78 -3.07 -22.18
N THR A 224 6.94 -2.51 -22.49
CA THR A 224 8.17 -2.72 -21.71
C THR A 224 8.05 -2.13 -20.31
N VAL A 225 7.51 -0.90 -20.20
CA VAL A 225 7.28 -0.24 -18.92
C VAL A 225 6.30 -1.04 -18.06
N ILE A 226 5.16 -1.48 -18.62
CA ILE A 226 4.19 -2.32 -17.91
C ILE A 226 4.87 -3.60 -17.39
N LYS A 227 5.60 -4.31 -18.26
CA LYS A 227 6.31 -5.54 -17.89
C LYS A 227 7.30 -5.32 -16.77
N SER A 228 8.02 -4.18 -16.75
CA SER A 228 8.98 -3.86 -15.69
C SER A 228 8.32 -3.63 -14.32
N LYS A 229 7.05 -3.18 -14.30
CA LYS A 229 6.32 -2.87 -13.06
C LYS A 229 5.56 -4.08 -12.48
N ILE A 230 5.21 -5.06 -13.31
CA ILE A 230 4.49 -6.29 -12.88
C ILE A 230 5.17 -7.00 -11.69
N PRO A 231 6.50 -7.25 -11.69
CA PRO A 231 7.16 -7.90 -10.57
C PRO A 231 7.03 -7.12 -9.24
N GLY A 232 7.07 -5.79 -9.30
CA GLY A 232 6.87 -4.94 -8.13
C GLY A 232 5.46 -5.08 -7.54
N ILE A 233 4.45 -5.14 -8.42
CA ILE A 233 3.05 -5.38 -8.02
C ILE A 233 2.88 -6.79 -7.42
N GLN A 234 3.48 -7.81 -8.04
CA GLN A 234 3.45 -9.18 -7.51
C GLN A 234 4.07 -9.25 -6.11
N ASN A 235 5.21 -8.60 -5.89
CA ASN A 235 5.84 -8.55 -4.57
C ASN A 235 4.96 -7.85 -3.53
N LEU A 236 4.31 -6.75 -3.90
CA LEU A 236 3.38 -6.05 -3.01
C LEU A 236 2.19 -6.94 -2.62
N ILE A 237 1.59 -7.63 -3.59
CA ILE A 237 0.48 -8.56 -3.35
C ILE A 237 0.93 -9.67 -2.40
N ASN A 238 2.05 -10.33 -2.69
CA ASN A 238 2.55 -11.44 -1.88
C ASN A 238 2.87 -10.99 -0.45
N LYS A 239 3.49 -9.82 -0.28
CA LYS A 239 3.74 -9.23 1.04
C LYS A 239 2.44 -9.02 1.81
N THR A 240 1.44 -8.43 1.15
CA THR A 240 0.12 -8.18 1.75
C THR A 240 -0.58 -9.48 2.14
N ILE A 241 -0.49 -10.52 1.29
CA ILE A 241 -1.01 -11.86 1.60
C ILE A 241 -0.34 -12.40 2.86
N SER A 242 0.99 -12.37 2.95
CA SER A 242 1.71 -12.88 4.12
C SER A 242 1.37 -12.12 5.40
N GLU A 243 1.19 -10.81 5.33
CA GLU A 243 0.76 -9.99 6.48
C GLU A 243 -0.66 -10.37 6.92
N LEU A 244 -1.60 -10.51 5.99
CA LEU A 244 -2.97 -10.92 6.28
C LEU A 244 -3.07 -12.36 6.78
N GLU A 245 -2.28 -13.28 6.24
CA GLU A 245 -2.19 -14.66 6.73
C GLU A 245 -1.63 -14.71 8.15
N PHE A 246 -0.63 -13.89 8.46
CA PHE A 246 -0.10 -13.76 9.82
C PHE A 246 -1.17 -13.22 10.78
N GLU A 247 -1.91 -12.18 10.39
CA GLU A 247 -3.04 -11.68 11.20
C GLU A 247 -4.15 -12.72 11.37
N LEU A 248 -4.50 -13.44 10.31
CA LEU A 248 -5.51 -14.50 10.34
C LEU A 248 -5.09 -15.64 11.28
N SER A 249 -3.82 -16.02 11.24
CA SER A 249 -3.28 -17.04 12.15
C SER A 249 -3.41 -16.64 13.62
N ARG A 250 -3.34 -15.34 13.90
CA ARG A 250 -3.47 -14.77 15.26
C ARG A 250 -4.91 -14.66 15.72
N LEU A 251 -5.88 -14.71 14.80
CA LEU A 251 -7.31 -14.70 15.10
C LEU A 251 -7.87 -16.12 15.36
N GLY A 252 -7.10 -17.16 15.02
CA GLY A 252 -7.47 -18.53 15.31
C GLY A 252 -8.43 -19.13 14.28
N ARG A 253 -9.04 -20.26 14.66
CA ARG A 253 -9.93 -21.02 13.76
C ARG A 253 -11.33 -20.42 13.71
N PRO A 254 -12.02 -20.51 12.56
CA PRO A 254 -13.41 -20.06 12.48
C PRO A 254 -14.30 -20.82 13.46
N VAL A 255 -15.14 -20.08 14.19
CA VAL A 255 -16.14 -20.64 15.09
C VAL A 255 -17.30 -21.18 14.26
N ALA A 256 -17.59 -22.46 14.41
CA ALA A 256 -18.76 -23.08 13.80
C ALA A 256 -20.06 -22.45 14.33
N ASN A 257 -21.04 -22.21 13.46
CA ASN A 257 -22.27 -21.52 13.83
C ASN A 257 -23.27 -22.41 14.56
N ASP A 258 -23.18 -23.72 14.37
CA ASP A 258 -24.03 -24.70 15.02
C ASP A 258 -23.65 -24.94 16.49
N ALA A 259 -24.62 -25.37 17.28
CA ALA A 259 -24.44 -25.56 18.72
C ALA A 259 -23.37 -26.63 19.05
N TRP A 260 -23.23 -27.66 18.21
CA TRP A 260 -22.27 -28.75 18.42
C TRP A 260 -20.83 -28.30 18.14
N GLY A 261 -20.61 -27.53 17.08
CA GLY A 261 -19.31 -26.96 16.78
C GLY A 261 -18.83 -25.96 17.84
N LYS A 262 -19.73 -25.17 18.43
CA LYS A 262 -19.40 -24.32 19.59
C LYS A 262 -19.02 -25.14 20.82
N LEU A 263 -19.76 -26.21 21.13
CA LEU A 263 -19.44 -27.11 22.24
C LEU A 263 -18.09 -27.78 22.06
N TYR A 264 -17.79 -28.25 20.84
CA TYR A 264 -16.49 -28.83 20.50
C TYR A 264 -15.35 -27.84 20.72
N MET A 265 -15.52 -26.59 20.29
CA MET A 265 -14.53 -25.53 20.52
C MET A 265 -14.31 -25.26 22.01
N ILE A 266 -15.37 -25.18 22.82
CA ILE A 266 -15.26 -25.03 24.28
C ILE A 266 -14.48 -26.21 24.89
N MET A 267 -14.75 -27.44 24.44
CA MET A 267 -14.03 -28.62 24.92
C MET A 267 -12.54 -28.56 24.57
N GLU A 268 -12.17 -28.13 23.36
CA GLU A 268 -10.77 -27.96 22.97
C GLU A 268 -10.07 -26.87 23.80
N ILE A 269 -10.72 -25.73 24.05
CA ILE A 269 -10.19 -24.66 24.92
C ILE A 269 -9.96 -25.20 26.34
N CYS A 270 -10.94 -25.91 26.90
CA CYS A 270 -10.80 -26.54 28.23
C CYS A 270 -9.67 -27.56 28.28
N ARG A 271 -9.51 -28.37 27.21
CA ARG A 271 -8.44 -29.37 27.10
C ARG A 271 -7.07 -28.71 27.01
N ALA A 272 -6.93 -27.64 26.22
CA ALA A 272 -5.70 -26.86 26.10
C ALA A 272 -5.33 -26.20 27.43
N PHE A 273 -6.29 -25.56 28.11
CA PHE A 273 -6.07 -24.98 29.44
C PHE A 273 -5.61 -26.05 30.45
N HIS A 274 -6.29 -27.20 30.48
CA HIS A 274 -5.92 -28.29 31.38
C HIS A 274 -4.49 -28.78 31.13
N GLN A 275 -4.10 -28.94 29.85
CA GLN A 275 -2.77 -29.36 29.47
C GLN A 275 -1.71 -28.33 29.89
N ASN A 276 -1.91 -27.05 29.58
CA ASN A 276 -0.98 -25.97 29.94
C ASN A 276 -0.84 -25.82 31.46
N PHE A 277 -1.95 -25.90 32.21
CA PHE A 277 -1.91 -25.84 33.67
C PHE A 277 -1.18 -27.05 34.27
N LYS A 278 -1.40 -28.25 33.70
CA LYS A 278 -0.68 -29.45 34.13
C LYS A 278 0.82 -29.34 33.87
N GLU A 279 1.24 -28.84 32.71
CA GLU A 279 2.66 -28.64 32.38
C GLU A 279 3.36 -27.65 33.34
N HIS A 280 2.66 -26.60 33.74
CA HIS A 280 3.10 -25.65 34.76
C HIS A 280 3.23 -26.28 36.16
N LEU A 281 2.32 -27.19 36.51
CA LEU A 281 2.30 -27.84 37.81
C LEU A 281 3.36 -28.95 37.92
N ASP A 282 3.50 -29.77 36.87
CA ASP A 282 4.43 -30.90 36.80
C ASP A 282 5.90 -30.43 36.64
N GLY A 283 6.14 -29.13 36.43
CA GLY A 283 7.48 -28.54 36.36
C GLY A 283 8.15 -28.63 34.99
N VAL A 284 7.41 -29.00 33.94
CA VAL A 284 7.86 -28.88 32.54
C VAL A 284 7.97 -27.41 32.15
N CYS A 285 7.06 -26.59 32.68
CA CYS A 285 7.08 -25.13 32.62
C CYS A 285 7.36 -24.54 34.02
N PRO A 286 8.00 -23.36 34.11
CA PRO A 286 8.33 -22.72 35.38
C PRO A 286 7.06 -22.34 36.16
N GLY A 287 6.96 -22.79 37.40
CA GLY A 287 5.75 -22.65 38.20
C GLY A 287 5.70 -23.59 39.40
N GLY A 288 5.61 -24.90 39.13
CA GLY A 288 5.54 -25.94 40.16
C GLY A 288 6.78 -26.01 41.05
N ASP A 289 7.96 -25.69 40.49
CA ASP A 289 9.23 -25.54 41.22
C ASP A 289 9.13 -24.56 42.39
N LYS A 290 8.34 -23.49 42.25
CA LYS A 290 8.13 -22.52 43.33
C LYS A 290 7.37 -23.12 44.51
N ILE A 291 6.44 -24.05 44.25
CA ILE A 291 5.70 -24.73 45.32
C ILE A 291 6.67 -25.58 46.14
N TYR A 292 7.60 -26.30 45.48
CA TYR A 292 8.65 -27.04 46.18
C TYR A 292 9.51 -26.13 47.05
N ASN A 293 9.93 -24.96 46.55
CA ASN A 293 10.72 -24.00 47.34
C ASN A 293 9.98 -23.49 48.59
N VAL A 294 8.66 -23.28 48.51
CA VAL A 294 7.86 -22.86 49.68
C VAL A 294 7.92 -23.92 50.79
N PHE A 295 7.83 -25.20 50.44
CA PHE A 295 7.89 -26.29 51.43
C PHE A 295 9.30 -26.58 51.92
N ASP A 296 10.28 -26.66 51.02
CA ASP A 296 11.64 -27.10 51.35
C ASP A 296 12.49 -26.01 52.01
N ASP A 297 12.26 -24.73 51.66
CA ASP A 297 13.07 -23.62 52.16
C ASP A 297 12.27 -22.66 53.05
N GLU A 298 11.16 -22.09 52.56
CA GLU A 298 10.46 -21.03 53.28
C GLU A 298 9.83 -21.52 54.59
N LEU A 299 9.07 -22.63 54.54
CA LEU A 299 8.47 -23.23 55.72
C LEU A 299 9.54 -23.71 56.71
N LEU A 300 10.58 -24.40 56.22
CA LEU A 300 11.66 -24.89 57.08
C LEU A 300 12.40 -23.75 57.76
N THR A 301 12.66 -22.66 57.05
CA THR A 301 13.26 -21.43 57.59
C THR A 301 12.35 -20.76 58.61
N ALA A 302 11.04 -20.69 58.35
CA ALA A 302 10.07 -20.14 59.28
C ALA A 302 9.98 -20.97 60.57
N LEU A 303 10.02 -22.30 60.47
CA LEU A 303 10.05 -23.21 61.62
C LEU A 303 11.35 -23.06 62.44
N LYS A 304 12.51 -22.95 61.78
CA LYS A 304 13.80 -22.72 62.46
C LYS A 304 13.87 -21.36 63.18
N ARG A 305 13.12 -20.37 62.72
CA ARG A 305 13.01 -19.04 63.36
C ARG A 305 12.14 -19.05 64.62
N LEU A 306 11.31 -20.07 64.82
CA LEU A 306 10.57 -20.23 66.06
C LEU A 306 11.56 -20.47 67.21
N GLN A 307 11.51 -19.62 68.24
CA GLN A 307 12.39 -19.73 69.40
C GLN A 307 11.92 -20.84 70.34
N PHE A 308 12.01 -22.10 69.91
CA PHE A 308 11.66 -23.26 70.72
C PHE A 308 12.47 -23.33 72.01
N ASP A 309 13.74 -22.91 71.99
CA ASP A 309 14.61 -22.86 73.17
C ASP A 309 14.05 -21.96 74.29
N ARG A 310 13.35 -20.88 73.90
CA ARG A 310 12.71 -19.98 74.86
C ARG A 310 11.43 -20.59 75.43
N GLN A 311 10.63 -21.26 74.58
CA GLN A 311 9.42 -21.97 74.99
C GLN A 311 9.72 -23.15 75.92
N LEU A 312 10.81 -23.87 75.65
CA LEU A 312 11.28 -25.02 76.42
C LEU A 312 12.30 -24.63 77.52
N SER A 313 12.47 -23.34 77.79
CA SER A 313 13.36 -22.87 78.85
C SER A 313 12.92 -23.40 80.21
N MET A 314 13.89 -23.71 81.08
CA MET A 314 13.60 -24.31 82.39
C MET A 314 12.65 -23.48 83.26
N GLU A 315 12.69 -22.15 83.10
CA GLU A 315 11.79 -21.22 83.78
C GLU A 315 10.34 -21.36 83.30
N ASN A 316 10.13 -21.41 81.98
CA ASN A 316 8.80 -21.57 81.40
C ASN A 316 8.23 -22.98 81.64
N VAL A 317 9.07 -24.02 81.56
CA VAL A 317 8.69 -25.40 81.87
C VAL A 317 8.23 -25.54 83.32
N LYS A 318 8.98 -25.00 84.28
CA LYS A 318 8.59 -25.00 85.70
C LYS A 318 7.27 -24.26 85.91
N LYS A 319 7.10 -23.10 85.29
CA LYS A 319 5.87 -22.31 85.36
C LYS A 319 4.67 -23.11 84.85
N LEU A 320 4.74 -23.62 83.62
CA LEU A 320 3.64 -24.35 82.99
C LEU A 320 3.29 -25.65 83.71
N ILE A 321 4.29 -26.40 84.19
CA ILE A 321 4.07 -27.62 84.97
C ILE A 321 3.40 -27.30 86.31
N THR A 322 3.87 -26.26 87.01
CA THR A 322 3.29 -25.85 88.29
C THR A 322 1.86 -25.33 88.13
N GLU A 323 1.58 -24.59 87.05
CA GLU A 323 0.23 -24.11 86.71
C GLU A 323 -0.73 -25.26 86.35
N ALA A 324 -0.27 -26.29 85.64
CA ALA A 324 -1.11 -27.38 85.16
C ALA A 324 -1.34 -28.48 86.21
N ASN A 325 -0.31 -28.86 86.97
CA ASN A 325 -0.34 -29.98 87.92
C ASN A 325 -0.46 -29.53 89.39
N GLY A 326 -0.20 -28.26 89.70
CA GLY A 326 -0.08 -27.79 91.08
C GLY A 326 1.16 -28.34 91.80
N TYR A 327 1.28 -28.05 93.10
CA TYR A 327 2.36 -28.60 93.93
C TYR A 327 2.10 -30.08 94.23
N GLN A 328 2.95 -30.98 93.72
CA GLN A 328 2.86 -32.42 93.97
C GLN A 328 4.08 -32.92 94.76
N PRO A 329 3.93 -33.28 96.05
CA PRO A 329 5.05 -33.72 96.91
C PRO A 329 5.49 -35.19 96.71
N HIS A 330 4.87 -35.94 95.79
CA HIS A 330 5.15 -37.35 95.51
C HIS A 330 5.81 -37.51 94.12
N LEU A 331 6.69 -38.52 93.94
CA LEU A 331 7.41 -38.83 92.68
C LEU A 331 6.48 -39.36 91.56
N ILE A 332 5.52 -38.56 91.10
CA ILE A 332 4.69 -38.87 89.93
C ILE A 332 5.03 -37.89 88.82
N ALA A 333 5.15 -38.39 87.59
CA ALA A 333 5.45 -37.55 86.43
C ALA A 333 4.30 -36.56 86.15
N PRO A 334 4.60 -35.27 85.85
CA PRO A 334 3.58 -34.25 85.64
C PRO A 334 3.01 -34.30 84.21
N GLU A 335 2.13 -35.28 83.93
CA GLU A 335 1.60 -35.52 82.58
C GLU A 335 0.85 -34.31 81.98
N GLN A 336 -0.01 -33.65 82.77
CA GLN A 336 -0.77 -32.49 82.30
C GLN A 336 0.12 -31.29 81.91
N GLY A 337 1.23 -31.09 82.61
CA GLY A 337 2.22 -30.07 82.30
C GLY A 337 2.96 -30.37 81.00
N TYR A 338 3.31 -31.63 80.73
CA TYR A 338 3.91 -32.02 79.45
C TYR A 338 2.93 -31.84 78.29
N LEU A 339 1.65 -32.17 78.48
CA LEU A 339 0.60 -31.94 77.48
C LEU A 339 0.45 -30.45 77.17
N ARG A 340 0.31 -29.61 78.20
CA ARG A 340 0.23 -28.14 78.06
C ARG A 340 1.45 -27.54 77.37
N LEU A 341 2.65 -28.02 77.70
CA LEU A 341 3.90 -27.59 77.06
C LEU A 341 3.93 -27.96 75.57
N THR A 342 3.48 -29.18 75.25
CA THR A 342 3.39 -29.67 73.86
C THR A 342 2.36 -28.87 73.07
N GLU A 343 1.17 -28.63 73.64
CA GLU A 343 0.11 -27.80 73.03
C GLU A 343 0.60 -26.38 72.76
N SER A 344 1.22 -25.72 73.76
CA SER A 344 1.77 -24.37 73.62
C SER A 344 2.79 -24.31 72.48
N THR A 345 3.63 -25.33 72.37
CA THR A 345 4.64 -25.43 71.30
C THR A 345 3.98 -25.64 69.93
N LEU A 346 3.00 -26.53 69.82
CA LEU A 346 2.27 -26.80 68.58
C LEU A 346 1.49 -25.57 68.08
N VAL A 347 0.91 -24.78 68.98
CA VAL A 347 0.19 -23.54 68.61
C VAL A 347 1.12 -22.55 67.91
N THR A 348 2.40 -22.48 68.28
CA THR A 348 3.36 -21.58 67.62
C THR A 348 3.69 -21.96 66.18
N ILE A 349 3.52 -23.23 65.81
CA ILE A 349 3.75 -23.75 64.45
C ILE A 349 2.62 -23.34 63.51
N ARG A 350 1.41 -23.09 64.04
CA ARG A 350 0.22 -22.77 63.24
C ARG A 350 0.43 -21.59 62.30
N GLY A 351 1.02 -20.49 62.78
CA GLY A 351 1.22 -19.27 61.98
C GLY A 351 2.09 -19.50 60.73
N PRO A 352 3.32 -20.06 60.87
CA PRO A 352 4.16 -20.44 59.74
C PRO A 352 3.48 -21.38 58.75
N THR A 353 2.72 -22.37 59.23
CA THR A 353 2.00 -23.30 58.36
C THR A 353 0.86 -22.61 57.58
N GLU A 354 0.11 -21.71 58.23
CA GLU A 354 -0.92 -20.90 57.54
C GLU A 354 -0.29 -19.99 56.48
N ALA A 355 0.84 -19.34 56.78
CA ALA A 355 1.57 -18.51 55.82
C ALA A 355 2.08 -19.33 54.61
N CYS A 356 2.54 -20.56 54.84
CA CYS A 356 2.93 -21.48 53.77
C CYS A 356 1.74 -21.84 52.85
N VAL A 357 0.56 -22.11 53.42
CA VAL A 357 -0.66 -22.38 52.64
C VAL A 357 -1.06 -21.16 51.81
N ASP A 358 -0.99 -19.96 52.39
CA ASP A 358 -1.29 -18.71 51.69
C ASP A 358 -0.31 -18.45 50.52
N ALA A 359 0.99 -18.74 50.73
CA ALA A 359 2.01 -18.62 49.69
C ALA A 359 1.76 -19.59 48.53
N VAL A 360 1.46 -20.87 48.81
CA VAL A 360 1.11 -21.85 47.78
C VAL A 360 -0.16 -21.45 47.04
N HIS A 361 -1.18 -20.94 47.75
CA HIS A 361 -2.42 -20.44 47.12
C HIS A 361 -2.16 -19.28 46.16
N ALA A 362 -1.28 -18.35 46.53
CA ALA A 362 -0.88 -17.24 45.66
C ALA A 362 -0.17 -17.75 44.39
N ILE A 363 0.73 -18.73 44.52
CA ILE A 363 1.42 -19.35 43.39
C ILE A 363 0.42 -20.08 42.48
N LEU A 364 -0.49 -20.88 43.03
CA LEU A 364 -1.50 -21.58 42.24
C LEU A 364 -2.40 -20.61 41.47
N LYS A 365 -2.77 -19.47 42.08
CA LYS A 365 -3.50 -18.41 41.37
C LYS A 365 -2.68 -17.85 40.21
N ASP A 366 -1.40 -17.55 40.40
CA ASP A 366 -0.52 -17.05 39.32
C ASP A 366 -0.43 -18.06 38.17
N LEU A 367 -0.31 -19.36 38.49
CA LEU A 367 -0.27 -20.43 37.50
C LEU A 367 -1.56 -20.54 36.69
N VAL A 368 -2.73 -20.41 37.32
CA VAL A 368 -4.01 -20.37 36.61
C VAL A 368 -4.03 -19.21 35.60
N HIS A 369 -3.61 -18.00 36.01
CA HIS A 369 -3.60 -16.85 35.09
C HIS A 369 -2.64 -17.04 33.93
N LYS A 370 -1.45 -17.61 34.17
CA LYS A 370 -0.49 -17.95 33.10
C LYS A 370 -1.05 -18.96 32.12
N ALA A 371 -1.59 -20.08 32.63
CA ALA A 371 -2.20 -21.10 31.80
C ALA A 371 -3.37 -20.53 30.97
N MET A 372 -4.20 -19.65 31.56
CA MET A 372 -5.26 -18.96 30.82
C MET A 372 -4.71 -18.06 29.69
N GLY A 373 -3.64 -17.29 29.97
CA GLY A 373 -3.01 -16.41 28.99
C GLY A 373 -2.48 -17.16 27.77
N GLU A 374 -1.82 -18.30 28.00
CA GLU A 374 -1.28 -19.13 26.92
C GLU A 374 -2.37 -19.87 26.13
N THR A 375 -3.46 -20.26 26.78
CA THR A 375 -4.59 -20.92 26.10
C THR A 375 -5.21 -20.02 25.01
N LEU A 376 -5.22 -18.70 25.24
CA LEU A 376 -5.79 -17.73 24.30
C LEU A 376 -4.92 -17.48 23.06
N VAL A 377 -3.62 -17.83 23.10
CA VAL A 377 -2.68 -17.59 21.98
C VAL A 377 -2.70 -18.76 20.98
N CYS A 378 -3.19 -19.93 21.38
CA CYS A 378 -3.22 -21.15 20.57
C CYS A 378 -4.61 -21.50 20.02
N SER A 379 -5.62 -20.67 20.26
CA SER A 379 -7.03 -20.89 19.87
C SER A 379 -7.38 -20.18 18.57
#